data_AF-A0A928RJK4-F1
#
_entry.id   AF-A0A928RJK4-F1
#
_cell.length_a   1.000
_cell.length_b   1.000
_cell.length_c   1.000
_cell.angle_alpha   90.00
_cell.angle_beta   90.00
_cell.angle_gamma   90.00
#
_symmetry.space_group_name_H-M   'P 1'
#
loop_
_entity.id
_entity.type
_entity.pdbx_description
1 polymer ?
#
loop_
_entity_poly.entity_id
_entity_poly.type
_entity_poly.pdbx_seq_one_letter_code
_entity_poly.pdbx_strand_id
1 'polypeptide(L)'
;MKKLILILIVIALAFGGYYAYKEYIEPEKNYKDAISMIDNYNYPEAFSMLQQLDGYKDSTERMMALYGNTVSAGRHHTVAVKNDGTVVAAGRNTQDQCNVEDWKDIAYVSCGYDYTAALKDDGTVVFAGQNSIGKGDFSNWSDIVAISSGEFHTLGLKKDGTVVATGGNDFGQCNVSEWKDIVSVKAVGKTSVGLKKDGTIVMCGKGLLDKEEIEKLTGVVDFDLCGEETSIFMKKDGTVECMGFLKGIKPDIDDATKVCAGNMFALALKKDKTIAVIKDDTKTYEYGQLNVDAWKDIVDFSAYENLVIAVDKNGQVFATGEGFSKETDVNGWNLNKY
;
A
#
# COMPACT_ATOMS: atom_id res chain seq x y z
N MET A 1 -46.77 -1.90 -42.67
CA MET A 1 -45.49 -2.61 -42.87
C MET A 1 -44.27 -1.67 -42.85
N LYS A 2 -44.14 -0.68 -43.75
CA LYS A 2 -42.98 0.26 -43.78
C LYS A 2 -42.73 1.05 -42.48
N LYS A 3 -43.79 1.56 -41.82
CA LYS A 3 -43.66 2.25 -40.51
C LYS A 3 -43.14 1.35 -39.39
N LEU A 4 -43.53 0.07 -39.39
CA LEU A 4 -43.09 -0.90 -38.37
C LEU A 4 -41.60 -1.24 -38.56
N ILE A 5 -41.16 -1.43 -39.80
CA ILE A 5 -39.75 -1.67 -40.14
C ILE A 5 -38.88 -0.47 -39.72
N LEU A 6 -39.34 0.76 -39.97
CA LEU A 6 -38.60 1.96 -39.56
C LEU A 6 -38.46 2.07 -38.03
N ILE A 7 -39.53 1.78 -37.28
CA ILE A 7 -39.49 1.77 -35.81
C ILE A 7 -38.48 0.73 -35.29
N LEU A 8 -38.48 -0.47 -35.86
CA LEU A 8 -37.54 -1.54 -35.47
C LEU A 8 -36.08 -1.15 -35.76
N ILE A 9 -35.81 -0.48 -36.88
CA ILE A 9 -34.46 0.01 -37.21
C ILE A 9 -33.99 1.08 -36.22
N VAL A 10 -34.87 2.04 -35.87
CA VAL A 10 -34.52 3.09 -34.89
C VAL A 10 -34.23 2.48 -33.51
N ILE A 11 -35.05 1.51 -33.08
CA ILE A 11 -34.82 0.77 -31.84
C ILE A 11 -33.48 0.03 -31.90
N ALA A 12 -33.20 -0.70 -32.98
CA ALA A 12 -31.94 -1.43 -33.14
C ALA A 12 -30.71 -0.50 -33.13
N LEU A 13 -30.79 0.67 -33.75
CA LEU A 13 -29.71 1.68 -33.72
C LEU A 13 -29.55 2.32 -32.32
N ALA A 14 -30.65 2.58 -31.62
CA ALA A 14 -30.61 3.11 -30.26
C ALA A 14 -29.99 2.11 -29.28
N PHE A 15 -30.38 0.83 -29.35
CA PHE A 15 -29.73 -0.23 -28.57
C PHE A 15 -28.28 -0.40 -28.98
N GLY A 16 -27.97 -0.50 -30.27
CA GLY A 16 -26.59 -0.62 -30.75
C GLY A 16 -25.70 0.54 -30.30
N GLY A 17 -26.20 1.77 -30.33
CA GLY A 17 -25.51 2.95 -29.81
C GLY A 17 -25.34 2.92 -28.28
N TYR A 18 -26.34 2.49 -27.54
CA TYR A 18 -26.26 2.32 -26.09
C TYR A 18 -25.24 1.24 -25.68
N TYR A 19 -25.27 0.08 -26.33
CA TYR A 19 -24.31 -1.00 -26.12
C TYR A 19 -22.89 -0.54 -26.46
N ALA A 20 -22.69 0.10 -27.61
CA ALA A 20 -21.38 0.63 -27.98
C ALA A 20 -20.87 1.68 -26.98
N TYR A 21 -21.77 2.52 -26.46
CA TYR A 21 -21.42 3.49 -25.42
C TYR A 21 -20.97 2.80 -24.12
N LYS A 22 -21.73 1.81 -23.64
CA LYS A 22 -21.44 1.09 -22.38
C LYS A 22 -20.22 0.18 -22.46
N GLU A 23 -19.97 -0.48 -23.60
CA GLU A 23 -18.85 -1.42 -23.73
C GLU A 23 -17.53 -0.73 -24.11
N TYR A 24 -17.57 0.39 -24.85
CA TYR A 24 -16.35 0.97 -25.42
C TYR A 24 -16.11 2.43 -25.04
N ILE A 25 -17.13 3.29 -25.12
CA ILE A 25 -16.92 4.74 -24.96
C ILE A 25 -16.76 5.13 -23.49
N GLU A 26 -17.67 4.67 -22.64
CA GLU A 26 -17.66 4.98 -21.21
C GLU A 26 -16.44 4.37 -20.50
N PRO A 27 -16.06 3.08 -20.71
CA PRO A 27 -14.84 2.52 -20.13
C PRO A 27 -13.56 3.22 -20.61
N GLU A 28 -13.45 3.56 -21.90
CA GLU A 28 -12.29 4.29 -22.44
C GLU A 28 -12.14 5.68 -21.80
N LYS A 29 -13.26 6.39 -21.58
CA LYS A 29 -13.26 7.68 -20.91
C LYS A 29 -12.83 7.53 -19.44
N ASN A 30 -13.47 6.62 -18.71
CA ASN A 30 -13.16 6.38 -17.29
C ASN A 30 -11.70 5.93 -17.11
N TYR A 31 -11.18 5.11 -18.03
CA TYR A 31 -9.78 4.73 -18.04
C TYR A 31 -8.86 5.94 -18.17
N LYS A 32 -9.12 6.85 -19.13
CA LYS A 32 -8.32 8.09 -19.28
C LYS A 32 -8.43 9.01 -18.06
N ASP A 33 -9.62 9.15 -17.50
CA ASP A 33 -9.86 9.96 -16.31
C ASP A 33 -9.08 9.38 -15.11
N ALA A 34 -9.05 8.04 -14.95
CA ALA A 34 -8.24 7.38 -13.93
C ALA A 34 -6.74 7.60 -14.11
N ILE A 35 -6.21 7.53 -15.34
CA ILE A 35 -4.80 7.86 -15.61
C ILE A 35 -4.51 9.32 -15.23
N SER A 36 -5.39 10.25 -15.60
CA SER A 36 -5.25 11.64 -15.21
C SER A 36 -5.28 11.82 -13.69
N MET A 37 -6.05 11.02 -12.95
CA MET A 37 -6.04 11.05 -11.48
C MET A 37 -4.70 10.58 -10.92
N ILE A 38 -4.12 9.51 -11.47
CA ILE A 38 -2.78 9.01 -11.09
C ILE A 38 -1.72 10.08 -11.32
N ASP A 39 -1.72 10.71 -12.50
CA ASP A 39 -0.75 11.75 -12.87
C ASP A 39 -0.84 12.98 -11.94
N ASN A 40 -2.00 13.19 -11.33
CA ASN A 40 -2.26 14.25 -10.35
C ASN A 40 -2.25 13.76 -8.89
N TYR A 41 -1.73 12.55 -8.62
CA TYR A 41 -1.57 11.98 -7.28
C TYR A 41 -2.89 11.76 -6.51
N ASN A 42 -4.00 11.62 -7.24
CA ASN A 42 -5.33 11.40 -6.67
C ASN A 42 -5.66 9.90 -6.63
N TYR A 43 -4.92 9.15 -5.82
CA TYR A 43 -4.92 7.68 -5.83
C TYR A 43 -6.24 7.03 -5.37
N PRO A 44 -6.96 7.49 -4.32
CA PRO A 44 -8.23 6.88 -3.91
C PRO A 44 -9.31 6.93 -5.01
N GLU A 45 -9.43 8.06 -5.69
CA GLU A 45 -10.35 8.25 -6.80
C GLU A 45 -9.90 7.45 -8.03
N ALA A 46 -8.59 7.42 -8.32
CA ALA A 46 -8.05 6.56 -9.38
C ALA A 46 -8.37 5.09 -9.12
N PHE A 47 -8.14 4.60 -7.89
CA PHE A 47 -8.45 3.24 -7.48
C PHE A 47 -9.94 2.94 -7.67
N SER A 48 -10.80 3.84 -7.18
CA SER A 48 -12.26 3.70 -7.31
C SER A 48 -12.71 3.61 -8.76
N MET A 49 -12.07 4.37 -9.65
CA MET A 49 -12.38 4.38 -11.07
C MET A 49 -11.83 3.13 -11.79
N LEU A 50 -10.60 2.73 -11.50
CA LEU A 50 -9.99 1.50 -12.03
C LEU A 50 -10.74 0.24 -11.56
N GLN A 51 -11.23 0.24 -10.33
CA GLN A 51 -12.06 -0.84 -9.80
C GLN A 51 -13.33 -1.05 -10.65
N GLN A 52 -13.96 0.03 -11.12
CA GLN A 52 -15.18 -0.05 -11.94
C GLN A 52 -14.92 -0.54 -13.37
N LEU A 53 -13.67 -0.51 -13.83
CA LEU A 53 -13.28 -0.92 -15.19
C LEU A 53 -13.17 -2.44 -15.35
N ASP A 54 -13.13 -3.19 -14.25
CA ASP A 54 -13.20 -4.65 -14.21
C ASP A 54 -12.28 -5.38 -15.21
N GLY A 55 -11.00 -4.98 -15.28
CA GLY A 55 -10.02 -5.60 -16.20
C GLY A 55 -10.07 -5.05 -17.63
N TYR A 56 -10.72 -3.91 -17.85
CA TYR A 56 -10.58 -3.16 -19.08
C TYR A 56 -9.14 -2.64 -19.21
N LYS A 57 -8.43 -3.14 -20.24
CA LYS A 57 -6.99 -2.91 -20.44
C LYS A 57 -6.17 -3.39 -19.23
N ASP A 58 -5.15 -2.63 -18.83
CA ASP A 58 -4.28 -2.87 -17.69
C ASP A 58 -4.83 -2.24 -16.39
N SER A 59 -6.15 -2.11 -16.25
CA SER A 59 -6.75 -1.41 -15.10
C SER A 59 -6.45 -2.09 -13.77
N THR A 60 -6.35 -3.42 -13.76
CA THR A 60 -6.05 -4.20 -12.55
C THR A 60 -4.63 -3.95 -12.09
N GLU A 61 -3.70 -4.01 -13.03
CA GLU A 61 -2.27 -3.80 -12.85
C GLU A 61 -1.99 -2.38 -12.36
N ARG A 62 -2.68 -1.38 -12.93
CA ARG A 62 -2.59 0.01 -12.46
C ARG A 62 -3.14 0.21 -11.07
N MET A 63 -4.24 -0.47 -10.74
CA MET A 63 -4.87 -0.38 -9.43
C MET A 63 -3.99 -0.99 -8.35
N MET A 64 -3.42 -2.16 -8.65
CA MET A 64 -2.39 -2.84 -7.87
C MET A 64 -1.19 -1.90 -7.60
N ALA A 65 -0.74 -1.14 -8.60
CA ALA A 65 0.42 -0.26 -8.49
C ALA A 65 0.19 1.00 -7.62
N LEU A 66 -1.06 1.34 -7.28
CA LEU A 66 -1.37 2.50 -6.44
C LEU A 66 -0.92 2.33 -4.99
N TYR A 67 -1.06 1.12 -4.45
CA TYR A 67 -0.87 0.84 -3.03
C TYR A 67 0.08 -0.33 -2.75
N GLY A 68 0.52 -1.01 -3.81
CA GLY A 68 1.56 -2.02 -3.72
C GLY A 68 2.92 -1.43 -3.37
N ASN A 69 3.72 -2.16 -2.59
CA ASN A 69 5.10 -1.79 -2.26
C ASN A 69 6.06 -2.78 -2.94
N THR A 70 6.98 -2.26 -3.73
CA THR A 70 8.07 -3.01 -4.33
C THR A 70 9.22 -3.22 -3.35
N VAL A 71 9.29 -2.42 -2.30
CA VAL A 71 10.23 -2.57 -1.19
C VAL A 71 9.45 -2.55 0.13
N SER A 72 9.77 -3.46 1.06
CA SER A 72 9.16 -3.47 2.38
C SER A 72 10.21 -3.60 3.47
N ALA A 73 10.20 -2.65 4.41
CA ALA A 73 10.97 -2.72 5.64
C ALA A 73 10.15 -3.46 6.70
N GLY A 74 10.77 -4.42 7.37
CA GLY A 74 10.24 -5.07 8.56
C GLY A 74 11.20 -4.92 9.73
N ARG A 75 10.79 -5.41 10.90
CA ARG A 75 11.59 -5.28 12.13
C ARG A 75 12.99 -5.90 12.03
N HIS A 76 13.09 -7.01 11.31
CA HIS A 76 14.30 -7.83 11.29
C HIS A 76 14.75 -8.25 9.89
N HIS A 77 13.97 -7.92 8.87
CA HIS A 77 14.27 -8.26 7.49
C HIS A 77 13.66 -7.23 6.54
N THR A 78 14.26 -7.16 5.37
CA THR A 78 13.88 -6.30 4.25
C THR A 78 13.67 -7.18 3.04
N VAL A 79 12.63 -6.89 2.27
CA VAL A 79 12.34 -7.60 1.03
C VAL A 79 12.10 -6.61 -0.10
N ALA A 80 12.45 -7.00 -1.32
CA ALA A 80 12.21 -6.21 -2.51
C ALA A 80 11.87 -7.08 -3.72
N VAL A 81 10.95 -6.58 -4.55
CA VAL A 81 10.55 -7.16 -5.83
C VAL A 81 11.43 -6.58 -6.93
N LYS A 82 11.98 -7.45 -7.78
CA LYS A 82 12.71 -7.06 -8.97
C LYS A 82 11.76 -6.88 -10.16
N ASN A 83 12.22 -6.17 -11.19
CA ASN A 83 11.43 -5.95 -12.40
C ASN A 83 11.07 -7.24 -13.18
N ASP A 84 11.78 -8.34 -12.93
CA ASP A 84 11.49 -9.65 -13.53
C ASP A 84 10.46 -10.46 -12.73
N GLY A 85 9.85 -9.88 -11.68
CA GLY A 85 8.87 -10.54 -10.81
C GLY A 85 9.48 -11.49 -9.78
N THR A 86 10.81 -11.51 -9.62
CA THR A 86 11.50 -12.26 -8.56
C THR A 86 11.72 -11.41 -7.31
N VAL A 87 12.03 -12.04 -6.17
CA VAL A 87 12.19 -11.34 -4.88
C VAL A 87 13.59 -11.54 -4.31
N VAL A 88 14.10 -10.52 -3.65
CA VAL A 88 15.29 -10.58 -2.79
C VAL A 88 14.91 -10.26 -1.36
N ALA A 89 15.58 -10.91 -0.41
CA ALA A 89 15.39 -10.69 1.01
C ALA A 89 16.76 -10.60 1.70
N ALA A 90 16.86 -9.75 2.72
CA ALA A 90 18.03 -9.61 3.58
C ALA A 90 17.57 -9.41 5.02
N GLY A 91 18.29 -10.01 5.96
CA GLY A 91 18.08 -9.85 7.39
C GLY A 91 18.02 -11.18 8.11
N ARG A 92 17.42 -11.15 9.31
CA ARG A 92 17.20 -12.33 10.12
C ARG A 92 16.37 -13.35 9.35
N ASN A 93 16.83 -14.59 9.35
CA ASN A 93 16.14 -15.71 8.70
C ASN A 93 15.90 -16.90 9.66
N THR A 94 15.74 -16.65 10.96
CA THR A 94 15.60 -17.73 11.96
C THR A 94 14.26 -18.48 11.90
N GLN A 95 13.31 -17.97 11.13
CA GLN A 95 11.97 -18.54 10.92
C GLN A 95 11.70 -18.75 9.43
N ASP A 96 12.73 -18.77 8.58
CA ASP A 96 12.59 -18.90 7.12
C ASP A 96 11.90 -17.71 6.42
N GLN A 97 11.81 -16.54 7.08
CA GLN A 97 11.14 -15.36 6.54
C GLN A 97 11.79 -14.74 5.30
N CYS A 98 13.04 -15.10 4.99
CA CYS A 98 13.79 -14.67 3.82
C CYS A 98 13.87 -15.75 2.71
N ASN A 99 13.22 -16.91 2.87
CA ASN A 99 13.25 -17.99 1.87
C ASN A 99 12.28 -17.68 0.71
N VAL A 100 12.72 -16.81 -0.19
CA VAL A 100 11.93 -16.23 -1.29
C VAL A 100 12.47 -16.58 -2.69
N GLU A 101 13.52 -17.40 -2.76
CA GLU A 101 14.29 -17.69 -3.97
C GLU A 101 13.47 -18.30 -5.12
N ASP A 102 12.44 -19.08 -4.77
CA ASP A 102 11.57 -19.77 -5.72
C ASP A 102 10.38 -18.92 -6.17
N TRP A 103 10.22 -17.71 -5.62
CA TRP A 103 9.08 -16.85 -5.95
C TRP A 103 9.27 -16.21 -7.33
N LYS A 104 8.17 -16.20 -8.10
CA LYS A 104 8.04 -15.67 -9.46
C LYS A 104 6.69 -14.98 -9.60
N ASP A 105 6.60 -14.10 -10.59
CA ASP A 105 5.39 -13.35 -10.94
C ASP A 105 4.84 -12.54 -9.76
N ILE A 106 5.77 -12.00 -8.94
CA ILE A 106 5.46 -11.20 -7.77
C ILE A 106 5.30 -9.74 -8.18
N ALA A 107 4.16 -9.16 -7.80
CA ALA A 107 3.87 -7.74 -7.96
C ALA A 107 4.38 -6.94 -6.76
N TYR A 108 4.08 -7.38 -5.54
CA TYR A 108 4.38 -6.66 -4.30
C TYR A 108 4.76 -7.57 -3.14
N VAL A 109 5.41 -6.96 -2.16
CA VAL A 109 5.88 -7.63 -0.94
C VAL A 109 5.46 -6.85 0.30
N SER A 110 5.27 -7.58 1.41
CA SER A 110 4.99 -6.99 2.72
C SER A 110 5.66 -7.81 3.82
N CYS A 111 6.60 -7.18 4.52
CA CYS A 111 7.22 -7.72 5.73
C CYS A 111 6.23 -7.71 6.90
N GLY A 112 6.06 -8.87 7.53
CA GLY A 112 5.55 -8.96 8.89
C GLY A 112 6.68 -8.97 9.92
N TYR A 113 6.38 -9.45 11.13
CA TYR A 113 7.37 -9.51 12.21
C TYR A 113 8.48 -10.56 11.97
N ASP A 114 8.07 -11.77 11.63
CA ASP A 114 8.87 -12.98 11.46
C ASP A 114 8.44 -13.79 10.24
N TYR A 115 7.85 -13.10 9.26
CA TYR A 115 7.38 -13.64 7.99
C TYR A 115 7.32 -12.58 6.90
N THR A 116 7.29 -13.03 5.66
CA THR A 116 7.05 -12.25 4.45
C THR A 116 5.79 -12.79 3.77
N ALA A 117 4.91 -11.90 3.33
CA ALA A 117 3.85 -12.21 2.37
C ALA A 117 4.13 -11.46 1.06
N ALA A 118 3.76 -12.05 -0.07
CA ALA A 118 3.90 -11.41 -1.37
C ALA A 118 2.69 -11.67 -2.25
N LEU A 119 2.25 -10.63 -2.97
CA LEU A 119 1.13 -10.67 -3.90
C LEU A 119 1.66 -10.95 -5.30
N LYS A 120 1.10 -11.97 -5.96
CA LYS A 120 1.37 -12.27 -7.36
C LYS A 120 0.50 -11.43 -8.30
N ASP A 121 0.94 -11.31 -9.54
CA ASP A 121 0.22 -10.62 -10.62
C ASP A 121 -1.18 -11.20 -10.87
N ASP A 122 -1.38 -12.50 -10.58
CA ASP A 122 -2.66 -13.19 -10.71
C ASP A 122 -3.60 -13.00 -9.51
N GLY A 123 -3.20 -12.22 -8.50
CA GLY A 123 -3.98 -11.95 -7.29
C GLY A 123 -3.88 -13.05 -6.22
N THR A 124 -3.01 -14.05 -6.38
CA THR A 124 -2.70 -15.03 -5.33
C THR A 124 -1.58 -14.54 -4.40
N VAL A 125 -1.54 -15.06 -3.18
CA VAL A 125 -0.56 -14.64 -2.17
C VAL A 125 0.34 -15.80 -1.79
N VAL A 126 1.65 -15.56 -1.73
CA VAL A 126 2.67 -16.51 -1.24
C VAL A 126 3.25 -16.05 0.09
N PHE A 127 3.83 -16.99 0.83
CA PHE A 127 4.25 -16.80 2.22
C PHE A 127 5.59 -17.49 2.50
N ALA A 128 6.44 -16.84 3.28
CA ALA A 128 7.66 -17.42 3.85
C ALA A 128 7.76 -16.96 5.31
N GLY A 129 8.11 -17.84 6.24
CA GLY A 129 8.20 -17.46 7.66
C GLY A 129 7.47 -18.38 8.62
N GLN A 130 7.33 -17.90 9.86
CA GLN A 130 6.60 -18.59 10.92
C GLN A 130 5.08 -18.58 10.66
N ASN A 131 4.45 -19.76 10.52
CA ASN A 131 2.99 -19.86 10.29
C ASN A 131 2.19 -20.55 11.42
N SER A 132 2.69 -20.62 12.66
CA SER A 132 2.02 -21.39 13.74
C SER A 132 0.61 -20.91 14.13
N ILE A 133 0.21 -19.70 13.72
CA ILE A 133 -1.10 -19.12 13.99
C ILE A 133 -1.87 -18.76 12.70
N GLY A 134 -1.46 -19.31 11.55
CA GLY A 134 -2.17 -19.14 10.28
C GLY A 134 -2.01 -17.77 9.61
N LYS A 135 -0.90 -17.06 9.85
CA LYS A 135 -0.57 -15.77 9.17
C LYS A 135 -0.48 -15.91 7.64
N GLY A 136 -0.16 -17.11 7.15
CA GLY A 136 -0.05 -17.46 5.73
C GLY A 136 -1.21 -18.27 5.18
N ASP A 137 -2.34 -18.36 5.89
CA ASP A 137 -3.46 -19.22 5.49
C ASP A 137 -4.37 -18.53 4.44
N PHE A 138 -3.89 -18.48 3.20
CA PHE A 138 -4.55 -17.76 2.09
C PHE A 138 -5.48 -18.63 1.23
N SER A 139 -5.78 -19.87 1.63
CA SER A 139 -6.50 -20.85 0.80
C SER A 139 -7.89 -20.41 0.33
N ASN A 140 -8.52 -19.48 1.04
CA ASN A 140 -9.83 -18.92 0.73
C ASN A 140 -9.77 -17.49 0.15
N TRP A 141 -8.57 -16.99 -0.18
CA TRP A 141 -8.39 -15.65 -0.75
C TRP A 141 -8.54 -15.71 -2.27
N SER A 142 -9.15 -14.67 -2.83
CA SER A 142 -9.34 -14.50 -4.27
C SER A 142 -9.33 -13.01 -4.60
N ASP A 143 -8.99 -12.67 -5.84
CA ASP A 143 -9.13 -11.29 -6.37
C ASP A 143 -8.40 -10.24 -5.50
N ILE A 144 -7.25 -10.61 -4.93
CA ILE A 144 -6.49 -9.72 -4.06
C ILE A 144 -5.72 -8.72 -4.91
N VAL A 145 -5.79 -7.44 -4.52
CA VAL A 145 -5.16 -6.33 -5.24
C VAL A 145 -4.19 -5.53 -4.39
N ALA A 146 -4.21 -5.72 -3.06
CA ALA A 146 -3.18 -5.24 -2.15
C ALA A 146 -3.11 -6.14 -0.91
N ILE A 147 -1.94 -6.20 -0.29
CA ILE A 147 -1.70 -6.92 0.97
C ILE A 147 -1.01 -6.01 1.99
N SER A 148 -1.20 -6.31 3.27
CA SER A 148 -0.42 -5.68 4.34
C SER A 148 -0.21 -6.66 5.50
N SER A 149 1.04 -6.79 5.93
CA SER A 149 1.49 -7.69 6.97
C SER A 149 1.73 -6.94 8.27
N GLY A 150 0.99 -7.29 9.33
CA GLY A 150 1.23 -6.82 10.69
C GLY A 150 2.11 -7.79 11.47
N GLU A 151 2.17 -7.63 12.80
CA GLU A 151 3.01 -8.48 13.65
C GLU A 151 2.50 -9.93 13.67
N PHE A 152 1.17 -10.10 13.75
CA PHE A 152 0.54 -11.40 13.94
C PHE A 152 -0.53 -11.75 12.90
N HIS A 153 -0.76 -10.92 11.89
CA HIS A 153 -1.85 -11.09 10.93
C HIS A 153 -1.52 -10.45 9.59
N THR A 154 -2.18 -10.93 8.53
CA THR A 154 -2.07 -10.37 7.18
C THR A 154 -3.46 -9.96 6.68
N LEU A 155 -3.54 -8.78 6.08
CA LEU A 155 -4.70 -8.25 5.39
C LEU A 155 -4.57 -8.45 3.88
N GLY A 156 -5.69 -8.76 3.23
CA GLY A 156 -5.85 -8.76 1.79
C GLY A 156 -7.01 -7.85 1.39
N LEU A 157 -6.72 -6.81 0.61
CA LEU A 157 -7.74 -5.99 -0.04
C LEU A 157 -8.20 -6.69 -1.32
N LYS A 158 -9.49 -6.96 -1.43
CA LYS A 158 -10.09 -7.53 -2.62
C LYS A 158 -10.42 -6.45 -3.66
N LYS A 159 -10.46 -6.85 -4.93
CA LYS A 159 -10.86 -6.01 -6.07
C LYS A 159 -12.20 -5.32 -5.87
N ASP A 160 -13.15 -5.93 -5.16
CA ASP A 160 -14.48 -5.37 -4.89
C ASP A 160 -14.53 -4.34 -3.74
N GLY A 161 -13.38 -4.04 -3.11
CA GLY A 161 -13.28 -3.10 -1.99
C GLY A 161 -13.67 -3.71 -0.63
N THR A 162 -13.82 -5.03 -0.56
CA THR A 162 -13.91 -5.77 0.71
C THR A 162 -12.53 -6.22 1.19
N VAL A 163 -12.41 -6.62 2.45
CA VAL A 163 -11.12 -7.02 3.05
C VAL A 163 -11.24 -8.40 3.68
N VAL A 164 -10.19 -9.21 3.51
CA VAL A 164 -9.98 -10.49 4.19
C VAL A 164 -8.77 -10.38 5.11
N ALA A 165 -8.76 -11.19 6.17
CA ALA A 165 -7.66 -11.24 7.13
C ALA A 165 -7.40 -12.67 7.58
N THR A 166 -6.14 -12.97 7.91
CA THR A 166 -5.75 -14.24 8.53
C THR A 166 -4.64 -14.04 9.56
N GLY A 167 -4.48 -15.01 10.47
CA GLY A 167 -3.49 -14.97 11.55
C GLY A 167 -4.13 -14.86 12.95
N GLY A 168 -3.35 -14.36 13.90
CA GLY A 168 -3.81 -14.14 15.27
C GLY A 168 -4.95 -13.13 15.34
N ASN A 169 -5.91 -13.38 16.22
CA ASN A 169 -7.09 -12.52 16.40
C ASN A 169 -7.45 -12.23 17.87
N ASP A 170 -6.51 -12.44 18.80
CA ASP A 170 -6.77 -12.27 20.23
C ASP A 170 -7.21 -10.84 20.62
N PHE A 171 -6.88 -9.85 19.80
CA PHE A 171 -7.26 -8.45 19.99
C PHE A 171 -8.34 -7.97 19.01
N GLY A 172 -8.88 -8.87 18.17
CA GLY A 172 -9.86 -8.52 17.15
C GLY A 172 -9.25 -7.88 15.89
N GLN A 173 -7.94 -8.02 15.67
CA GLN A 173 -7.25 -7.45 14.50
C GLN A 173 -7.71 -8.03 13.16
N CYS A 174 -8.30 -9.22 13.12
CA CYS A 174 -8.85 -9.82 11.90
C CYS A 174 -10.36 -9.54 11.71
N ASN A 175 -11.00 -8.70 12.53
CA ASN A 175 -12.45 -8.44 12.48
C ASN A 175 -12.83 -7.45 11.36
N VAL A 176 -12.56 -7.83 10.12
CA VAL A 176 -12.70 -6.98 8.91
C VAL A 176 -13.92 -7.33 8.05
N SER A 177 -14.76 -8.30 8.44
CA SER A 177 -15.85 -8.84 7.60
C SER A 177 -16.86 -7.80 7.13
N GLU A 178 -17.11 -6.78 7.95
CA GLU A 178 -18.06 -5.71 7.68
C GLU A 178 -17.46 -4.56 6.85
N TRP A 179 -16.16 -4.60 6.54
CA TRP A 179 -15.50 -3.53 5.80
C TRP A 179 -15.88 -3.59 4.33
N LYS A 180 -16.29 -2.43 3.80
CA LYS A 180 -16.71 -2.19 2.42
C LYS A 180 -16.14 -0.87 1.96
N ASP A 181 -16.05 -0.73 0.63
CA ASP A 181 -15.54 0.48 -0.02
C ASP A 181 -14.14 0.87 0.43
N ILE A 182 -13.29 -0.12 0.70
CA ILE A 182 -11.88 0.08 1.05
C ILE A 182 -11.06 0.26 -0.22
N VAL A 183 -10.12 1.19 -0.19
CA VAL A 183 -9.15 1.46 -1.27
C VAL A 183 -7.71 1.19 -0.85
N SER A 184 -7.41 1.20 0.45
CA SER A 184 -6.07 0.91 0.98
C SER A 184 -6.17 0.29 2.36
N VAL A 185 -5.24 -0.60 2.69
CA VAL A 185 -5.18 -1.32 3.97
C VAL A 185 -3.78 -1.24 4.56
N LYS A 186 -3.70 -1.16 5.90
CA LYS A 186 -2.46 -1.27 6.67
C LYS A 186 -2.67 -2.16 7.88
N ALA A 187 -1.79 -3.13 8.05
CA ALA A 187 -1.68 -3.97 9.22
C ALA A 187 -0.44 -3.52 10.01
N VAL A 188 -0.63 -3.14 11.28
CA VAL A 188 0.45 -2.63 12.13
C VAL A 188 0.28 -3.18 13.55
N GLY A 189 1.31 -3.82 14.09
CA GLY A 189 1.23 -4.49 15.40
C GLY A 189 0.01 -5.43 15.48
N LYS A 190 -0.92 -5.10 16.37
CA LYS A 190 -2.21 -5.78 16.61
C LYS A 190 -3.41 -4.97 16.12
N THR A 191 -3.23 -4.14 15.10
CA THR A 191 -4.27 -3.28 14.54
C THR A 191 -4.32 -3.41 13.01
N SER A 192 -5.53 -3.46 12.49
CA SER A 192 -5.85 -3.32 11.08
C SER A 192 -6.51 -1.98 10.85
N VAL A 193 -6.14 -1.33 9.75
CA VAL A 193 -6.66 -0.02 9.33
C VAL A 193 -7.04 -0.09 7.86
N GLY A 194 -8.22 0.42 7.52
CA GLY A 194 -8.70 0.56 6.15
C GLY A 194 -9.05 2.00 5.83
N LEU A 195 -8.56 2.50 4.70
CA LEU A 195 -8.99 3.76 4.10
C LEU A 195 -10.16 3.49 3.16
N LYS A 196 -11.27 4.20 3.37
CA LYS A 196 -12.45 4.14 2.53
C LYS A 196 -12.38 5.10 1.34
N LYS A 197 -13.14 4.80 0.28
CA LYS A 197 -13.30 5.64 -0.92
C LYS A 197 -13.72 7.08 -0.61
N ASP A 198 -14.47 7.28 0.47
CA ASP A 198 -14.95 8.61 0.90
C ASP A 198 -13.91 9.39 1.74
N GLY A 199 -12.71 8.83 1.93
CA GLY A 199 -11.62 9.44 2.69
C GLY A 199 -11.77 9.30 4.20
N THR A 200 -12.64 8.41 4.70
CA THR A 200 -12.75 8.06 6.12
C THR A 200 -11.93 6.81 6.46
N ILE A 201 -11.62 6.61 7.74
CA ILE A 201 -10.83 5.48 8.24
C ILE A 201 -11.70 4.53 9.05
N VAL A 202 -11.50 3.22 8.89
CA VAL A 202 -12.05 2.16 9.76
C VAL A 202 -10.94 1.32 10.37
N MET A 203 -11.14 0.85 11.61
CA MET A 203 -10.10 0.15 12.35
C MET A 203 -10.64 -0.98 13.24
N CYS A 204 -9.88 -2.08 13.34
CA CYS A 204 -10.11 -3.17 14.30
C CYS A 204 -8.79 -3.64 14.92
N GLY A 205 -8.85 -4.28 16.08
CA GLY A 205 -7.66 -4.53 16.91
C GLY A 205 -7.51 -3.55 18.08
N LYS A 206 -6.45 -3.72 18.87
CA LYS A 206 -6.20 -2.96 20.12
C LYS A 206 -4.73 -2.55 20.30
N GLY A 207 -4.08 -2.06 19.25
CA GLY A 207 -2.68 -1.60 19.31
C GLY A 207 -2.48 -0.09 19.14
N LEU A 208 -3.51 0.71 18.84
CA LEU A 208 -3.33 2.15 18.61
C LEU A 208 -4.04 2.97 19.68
N LEU A 209 -3.28 3.87 20.31
CA LEU A 209 -3.75 4.71 21.42
C LEU A 209 -4.77 5.76 20.97
N ASP A 210 -4.62 6.28 19.75
CA ASP A 210 -5.44 7.39 19.22
C ASP A 210 -6.59 6.93 18.31
N LYS A 211 -7.04 5.67 18.44
CA LYS A 211 -8.05 5.06 17.55
C LYS A 211 -9.29 5.94 17.33
N GLU A 212 -9.89 6.47 18.41
CA GLU A 212 -11.12 7.28 18.31
C GLU A 212 -10.91 8.62 17.60
N GLU A 213 -9.69 9.13 17.55
CA GLU A 213 -9.34 10.36 16.84
C GLU A 213 -9.10 10.05 15.36
N ILE A 214 -8.40 8.96 15.07
CA ILE A 214 -8.17 8.46 13.71
C ILE A 214 -9.51 8.16 13.00
N GLU A 215 -10.47 7.51 13.67
CA GLU A 215 -11.78 7.18 13.09
C GLU A 215 -12.66 8.42 12.80
N LYS A 216 -12.29 9.61 13.31
CA LYS A 216 -12.97 10.89 13.01
C LYS A 216 -12.36 11.62 11.83
N LEU A 217 -11.21 11.15 11.31
CA LEU A 217 -10.58 11.76 10.15
C LEU A 217 -11.48 11.64 8.92
N THR A 218 -11.43 12.67 8.10
CA THR A 218 -12.14 12.76 6.82
C THR A 218 -11.21 13.33 5.77
N GLY A 219 -11.50 13.04 4.50
CA GLY A 219 -10.71 13.51 3.37
C GLY A 219 -9.28 12.97 3.34
N VAL A 220 -9.00 11.84 3.99
CA VAL A 220 -7.71 11.16 3.92
C VAL A 220 -7.54 10.57 2.52
N VAL A 221 -6.33 10.73 1.94
CA VAL A 221 -5.99 10.22 0.62
C VAL A 221 -4.80 9.25 0.63
N ASP A 222 -3.95 9.33 1.64
CA ASP A 222 -2.89 8.36 1.91
C ASP A 222 -2.57 8.35 3.40
N PHE A 223 -2.06 7.24 3.90
CA PHE A 223 -1.73 7.09 5.30
C PHE A 223 -0.73 5.97 5.56
N ASP A 224 -0.02 6.08 6.67
CA ASP A 224 0.82 5.00 7.15
C ASP A 224 0.96 5.02 8.67
N LEU A 225 1.28 3.86 9.24
CA LEU A 225 1.41 3.67 10.67
C LEU A 225 2.59 2.75 10.95
N CYS A 226 3.34 3.07 12.00
CA CYS A 226 4.42 2.24 12.49
C CYS A 226 4.28 2.04 13.99
N GLY A 227 4.27 0.77 14.40
CA GLY A 227 4.10 0.36 15.78
C GLY A 227 2.78 0.84 16.40
N GLU A 228 2.83 1.15 17.69
CA GLU A 228 1.72 1.74 18.45
C GLU A 228 1.89 3.27 18.58
N GLU A 229 3.01 3.81 18.06
CA GLU A 229 3.54 5.12 18.43
C GLU A 229 3.31 6.22 17.41
N THR A 230 3.42 5.97 16.10
CA THR A 230 3.35 7.03 15.09
C THR A 230 2.42 6.66 13.95
N SER A 231 1.55 7.60 13.59
CA SER A 231 0.73 7.53 12.39
C SER A 231 0.66 8.87 11.70
N ILE A 232 0.57 8.82 10.38
CA ILE A 232 0.55 9.98 9.50
C ILE A 232 -0.55 9.82 8.46
N PHE A 233 -1.29 10.90 8.23
CA PHE A 233 -2.42 10.94 7.31
C PHE A 233 -2.29 12.14 6.39
N MET A 234 -2.22 11.89 5.09
CA MET A 234 -2.28 12.93 4.06
C MET A 234 -3.74 13.17 3.67
N LYS A 235 -4.15 14.43 3.57
CA LYS A 235 -5.51 14.83 3.22
C LYS A 235 -5.61 15.44 1.84
N LYS A 236 -6.82 15.40 1.27
CA LYS A 236 -7.16 15.91 -0.07
C LYS A 236 -6.93 17.41 -0.23
N ASP A 237 -6.97 18.17 0.87
CA ASP A 237 -6.66 19.60 0.88
C ASP A 237 -5.14 19.90 0.92
N GLY A 238 -4.30 18.86 0.87
CA GLY A 238 -2.84 18.95 0.93
C GLY A 238 -2.28 18.98 2.35
N THR A 239 -3.13 18.98 3.39
CA THR A 239 -2.66 18.97 4.78
C THR A 239 -2.19 17.57 5.20
N VAL A 240 -1.26 17.53 6.14
CA VAL A 240 -0.77 16.29 6.75
C VAL A 240 -1.02 16.34 8.24
N GLU A 241 -1.67 15.30 8.75
CA GLU A 241 -2.03 15.15 10.15
C GLU A 241 -1.20 14.01 10.76
N CYS A 242 -0.43 14.36 11.80
CA CYS A 242 0.40 13.42 12.54
C CYS A 242 -0.24 13.12 13.89
N MET A 243 -0.24 11.85 14.30
CA MET A 243 -0.74 11.39 15.59
C MET A 243 0.31 10.61 16.37
N GLY A 244 -0.03 10.25 17.61
CA GLY A 244 0.89 9.61 18.53
C GLY A 244 2.11 10.48 18.85
N PHE A 245 3.31 9.97 18.60
CA PHE A 245 4.56 10.60 19.01
C PHE A 245 4.80 11.97 18.37
N LEU A 246 4.33 12.12 17.13
CA LEU A 246 4.42 13.36 16.34
C LEU A 246 3.19 14.26 16.46
N LYS A 247 2.29 13.97 17.42
CA LYS A 247 1.05 14.74 17.60
C LYS A 247 1.35 16.22 17.79
N GLY A 248 0.67 17.04 16.99
CA GLY A 248 0.82 18.50 17.00
C GLY A 248 1.90 19.05 16.07
N ILE A 249 2.74 18.19 15.49
CA ILE A 249 3.66 18.60 14.41
C ILE A 249 2.85 18.87 13.14
N LYS A 250 3.10 20.03 12.54
CA LYS A 250 2.50 20.47 11.28
C LYS A 250 3.61 20.59 10.25
N PRO A 251 3.89 19.54 9.49
CA PRO A 251 4.96 19.57 8.51
C PRO A 251 4.58 20.47 7.33
N ASP A 252 5.53 21.27 6.86
CA ASP A 252 5.38 22.16 5.70
C ASP A 252 5.75 21.38 4.42
N ILE A 253 4.80 20.57 3.93
CA ILE A 253 4.96 19.62 2.81
C ILE A 253 3.74 19.60 1.89
N ASP A 254 3.43 20.74 1.26
CA ASP A 254 2.29 20.92 0.36
C ASP A 254 2.39 20.12 -0.96
N ASP A 255 3.57 19.61 -1.26
CA ASP A 255 3.89 18.79 -2.44
C ASP A 255 4.06 17.30 -2.13
N ALA A 256 3.64 16.84 -0.95
CA ALA A 256 3.63 15.41 -0.61
C ALA A 256 2.71 14.61 -1.55
N THR A 257 3.12 13.38 -1.86
CA THR A 257 2.42 12.46 -2.77
C THR A 257 2.19 11.08 -2.17
N LYS A 258 3.01 10.69 -1.20
CA LYS A 258 2.88 9.48 -0.40
C LYS A 258 3.53 9.74 0.97
N VAL A 259 3.01 9.14 2.02
CA VAL A 259 3.55 9.23 3.38
C VAL A 259 3.94 7.86 3.91
N CYS A 260 4.89 7.84 4.84
CA CYS A 260 5.33 6.62 5.52
C CYS A 260 5.67 6.94 6.98
N ALA A 261 5.40 6.01 7.90
CA ALA A 261 5.69 6.18 9.32
C ALA A 261 6.89 5.31 9.74
N GLY A 262 7.76 5.87 10.55
CA GLY A 262 8.72 5.13 11.39
C GLY A 262 8.31 5.22 12.86
N ASN A 263 9.17 4.77 13.77
CA ASN A 263 8.87 4.71 15.21
C ASN A 263 8.52 6.09 15.78
N MET A 264 9.43 7.05 15.62
CA MET A 264 9.32 8.42 16.19
C MET A 264 9.52 9.51 15.13
N PHE A 265 9.38 9.14 13.86
CA PHE A 265 9.47 10.04 12.71
C PHE A 265 8.46 9.58 11.66
N ALA A 266 8.19 10.45 10.70
CA ALA A 266 7.47 10.11 9.50
C ALA A 266 8.23 10.66 8.29
N LEU A 267 7.83 10.22 7.11
CA LEU A 267 8.46 10.56 5.85
C LEU A 267 7.37 10.96 4.85
N ALA A 268 7.71 11.88 3.96
CA ALA A 268 6.87 12.23 2.83
C ALA A 268 7.68 12.18 1.54
N LEU A 269 7.17 11.46 0.54
CA LEU A 269 7.68 11.52 -0.82
C LEU A 269 7.04 12.70 -1.54
N LYS A 270 7.87 13.63 -1.97
CA LYS A 270 7.45 14.87 -2.63
C LYS A 270 7.30 14.70 -4.14
N LYS A 271 6.60 15.62 -4.80
CA LYS A 271 6.42 15.65 -6.27
C LYS A 271 7.74 15.67 -7.04
N ASP A 272 8.77 16.29 -6.46
CA ASP A 272 10.14 16.33 -7.00
C ASP A 272 10.93 15.02 -6.82
N LYS A 273 10.28 13.96 -6.32
CA LYS A 273 10.84 12.62 -6.09
C LYS A 273 11.95 12.58 -5.05
N THR A 274 11.90 13.50 -4.08
CA THR A 274 12.76 13.50 -2.89
C THR A 274 11.95 13.19 -1.62
N ILE A 275 12.63 12.76 -0.57
CA ILE A 275 11.99 12.42 0.72
C ILE A 275 12.24 13.53 1.73
N ALA A 276 11.17 14.00 2.37
CA ALA A 276 11.24 14.86 3.55
C ALA A 276 11.09 14.03 4.83
N VAL A 277 11.87 14.38 5.87
CA VAL A 277 11.76 13.78 7.21
C VAL A 277 10.92 14.69 8.09
N ILE A 278 9.88 14.12 8.69
CA ILE A 278 8.98 14.77 9.63
C ILE A 278 9.34 14.26 11.02
N LYS A 279 9.78 15.15 11.88
CA LYS A 279 10.23 14.85 13.25
C LYS A 279 9.96 16.03 14.17
N ASP A 280 9.96 15.78 15.46
CA ASP A 280 9.89 16.82 16.48
C ASP A 280 11.31 17.16 16.96
N ASP A 281 11.90 18.21 16.38
CA ASP A 281 13.28 18.65 16.64
C ASP A 281 13.56 19.07 18.09
N THR A 282 12.52 19.19 18.93
CA THR A 282 12.69 19.55 20.35
C THR A 282 13.11 18.38 21.22
N LYS A 283 12.98 17.15 20.74
CA LYS A 283 13.42 15.96 21.47
C LYS A 283 14.65 15.35 20.81
N THR A 284 15.56 14.86 21.64
CA THR A 284 16.71 14.05 21.20
C THR A 284 16.27 12.61 21.07
N TYR A 285 16.49 12.01 19.90
CA TYR A 285 16.02 10.66 19.60
C TYR A 285 17.14 9.65 19.39
N GLU A 286 16.84 8.41 19.74
CA GLU A 286 17.64 7.22 19.44
C GLU A 286 16.99 6.46 18.26
N TYR A 287 16.90 7.08 17.08
CA TYR A 287 16.51 6.39 15.83
C TYR A 287 17.64 6.32 14.79
N GLY A 288 18.87 6.62 15.22
CA GLY A 288 20.02 6.79 14.33
C GLY A 288 19.91 8.02 13.42
N GLN A 289 20.94 8.27 12.62
CA GLN A 289 20.94 9.35 11.66
C GLN A 289 20.20 8.90 10.38
N LEU A 290 19.05 9.52 10.09
CA LEU A 290 18.31 9.32 8.84
C LEU A 290 18.91 10.19 7.74
N ASN A 291 19.77 9.59 6.91
CA ASN A 291 20.48 10.29 5.84
C ASN A 291 19.75 10.14 4.50
N VAL A 292 18.69 10.92 4.28
CA VAL A 292 17.86 10.86 3.06
C VAL A 292 18.09 12.02 2.09
N ASP A 293 18.80 13.09 2.50
CA ASP A 293 18.94 14.33 1.72
C ASP A 293 19.52 14.13 0.31
N ALA A 294 20.41 13.14 0.18
CA ALA A 294 21.08 12.79 -1.07
C ALA A 294 20.21 11.95 -2.01
N TRP A 295 19.10 11.38 -1.53
CA TRP A 295 18.23 10.52 -2.31
C TRP A 295 17.37 11.35 -3.26
N LYS A 296 17.31 10.94 -4.53
CA LYS A 296 16.60 11.63 -5.63
C LYS A 296 15.94 10.58 -6.51
N ASP A 297 14.96 11.02 -7.31
CA ASP A 297 14.25 10.15 -8.25
C ASP A 297 13.59 8.93 -7.60
N ILE A 298 13.20 9.04 -6.32
CA ILE A 298 12.58 7.96 -5.56
C ILE A 298 11.19 7.65 -6.13
N VAL A 299 10.91 6.36 -6.32
CA VAL A 299 9.65 5.86 -6.86
C VAL A 299 8.85 5.04 -5.84
N ASP A 300 9.52 4.43 -4.88
CA ASP A 300 8.86 3.74 -3.76
C ASP A 300 9.76 3.76 -2.52
N PHE A 301 9.14 3.65 -1.35
CA PHE A 301 9.82 3.70 -0.05
C PHE A 301 8.96 3.09 1.04
N SER A 302 9.62 2.59 2.07
CA SER A 302 9.02 1.95 3.22
C SER A 302 9.87 2.22 4.45
N ALA A 303 9.24 2.31 5.61
CA ALA A 303 9.90 2.41 6.88
C ALA A 303 9.23 1.47 7.88
N TYR A 304 10.03 0.97 8.81
CA TYR A 304 9.54 0.23 9.96
C TYR A 304 10.52 0.44 11.12
N GLU A 305 9.98 0.78 12.28
CA GLU A 305 10.73 1.27 13.43
C GLU A 305 11.73 2.36 13.00
N ASN A 306 13.03 2.07 13.07
CA ASN A 306 14.10 3.02 12.76
C ASN A 306 14.73 2.77 11.38
N LEU A 307 14.30 1.74 10.65
CA LEU A 307 14.80 1.43 9.31
C LEU A 307 13.97 2.16 8.25
N VAL A 308 14.65 2.82 7.32
CA VAL A 308 14.05 3.41 6.12
C VAL A 308 14.72 2.78 4.91
N ILE A 309 13.91 2.36 3.94
CA ILE A 309 14.35 1.89 2.64
C ILE A 309 13.64 2.66 1.53
N ALA A 310 14.32 2.87 0.41
CA ALA A 310 13.74 3.50 -0.77
C ALA A 310 14.36 2.92 -2.03
N VAL A 311 13.66 3.05 -3.16
CA VAL A 311 14.14 2.68 -4.48
C VAL A 311 13.98 3.84 -5.45
N ASP A 312 15.00 4.11 -6.27
CA ASP A 312 14.92 5.10 -7.34
C ASP A 312 14.39 4.53 -8.66
N LYS A 313 14.12 5.41 -9.62
CA LYS A 313 13.68 5.04 -10.98
C LYS A 313 14.64 4.10 -11.74
N ASN A 314 15.90 3.98 -11.30
CA ASN A 314 16.91 3.11 -11.90
C ASN A 314 17.01 1.75 -11.17
N GLY A 315 16.11 1.50 -10.21
CA GLY A 315 16.08 0.30 -9.38
C GLY A 315 17.12 0.28 -8.27
N GLN A 316 17.89 1.35 -8.05
CA GLN A 316 18.87 1.41 -6.97
C GLN A 316 18.14 1.49 -5.63
N VAL A 317 18.47 0.58 -4.72
CA VAL A 317 17.92 0.57 -3.36
C VAL A 317 18.84 1.37 -2.44
N PHE A 318 18.23 2.16 -1.57
CA PHE A 318 18.89 2.94 -0.53
C PHE A 318 18.29 2.56 0.81
N ALA A 319 19.10 2.59 1.87
CA ALA A 319 18.61 2.38 3.22
C ALA A 319 19.41 3.14 4.28
N THR A 320 18.73 3.55 5.35
CA THR A 320 19.29 4.33 6.46
C THR A 320 18.57 4.05 7.78
N GLY A 321 19.17 4.49 8.90
CA GLY A 321 18.61 4.37 10.25
C GLY A 321 19.14 3.18 11.09
N GLU A 322 18.66 3.07 12.33
CA GLU A 322 19.06 2.03 13.28
C GLU A 322 18.28 0.72 13.06
N GLY A 323 18.99 -0.42 13.10
CA GLY A 323 18.47 -1.70 12.60
C GLY A 323 19.28 -2.26 11.43
N PHE A 324 20.24 -1.48 10.94
CA PHE A 324 21.33 -1.90 10.05
C PHE A 324 22.31 -2.82 10.79
N SER A 325 21.86 -4.03 11.13
CA SER A 325 22.81 -5.13 11.28
C SER A 325 23.45 -5.40 9.91
N LYS A 326 24.65 -6.00 9.86
CA LYS A 326 25.22 -6.44 8.56
C LYS A 326 24.26 -7.35 7.77
N GLU A 327 23.30 -7.97 8.45
CA GLU A 327 22.33 -8.88 7.85
C GLU A 327 21.27 -8.15 7.03
N THR A 328 20.98 -6.87 7.32
CA THR A 328 19.93 -6.06 6.66
C THR A 328 20.47 -5.00 5.70
N ASP A 329 21.77 -5.05 5.35
CA ASP A 329 22.36 -4.09 4.40
C ASP A 329 21.92 -4.36 2.96
N VAL A 330 21.06 -3.48 2.45
CA VAL A 330 20.48 -3.56 1.10
C VAL A 330 20.98 -2.48 0.15
N ASN A 331 21.93 -1.62 0.56
CA ASN A 331 22.42 -0.51 -0.29
C ASN A 331 23.13 -0.98 -1.58
N GLY A 332 23.47 -2.26 -1.68
CA GLY A 332 24.02 -2.88 -2.89
C GLY A 332 22.99 -3.44 -3.87
N TRP A 333 21.69 -3.43 -3.53
CA TRP A 333 20.65 -3.99 -4.38
C TRP A 333 20.34 -3.07 -5.57
N ASN A 334 20.10 -3.70 -6.72
CA ASN A 334 19.54 -3.05 -7.91
C ASN A 334 18.43 -3.90 -8.51
N LEU A 335 17.19 -3.45 -8.39
CA LEU A 335 15.99 -4.21 -8.76
C LEU A 335 15.80 -4.35 -10.28
N ASN A 336 16.59 -3.61 -11.07
CA ASN A 336 16.57 -3.66 -12.54
C ASN A 336 17.68 -4.55 -13.12
N LYS A 337 18.67 -4.94 -12.32
CA LYS A 337 19.92 -5.56 -12.79
C LYS A 337 20.25 -6.85 -12.05
N TYR A 338 19.36 -7.83 -12.06
CA TYR A 338 19.69 -9.22 -11.72
C TYR A 338 18.78 -10.17 -12.46
#